data_AF-A0A967I685-F1
#
_entry.id   AF-A0A967I685-F1
#
_cell.length_a   1.000
_cell.length_b   1.000
_cell.length_c   1.000
_cell.angle_alpha   90.00
_cell.angle_beta   90.00
_cell.angle_gamma   90.00
#
_symmetry.space_group_name_H-M   'P 1'
#
loop_
_entity.id
_entity.type
_entity.pdbx_description
1 polymer ?
#
loop_
_entity_poly.entity_id
_entity_poly.type
_entity_poly.pdbx_seq_one_letter_code
_entity_poly.pdbx_strand_id
1 'polypeptide(L)'
;ILAFLFAAFWAGVAGGLFAHVLRYVNPGTFGIQKLAEVLAMVYFGGLNSVYGSVVGAVSLSLLGEALRPLEIFKWIIIPLLLILVMIFRPTGLIAFKEFNVMNLIKP
;
A
#
# COMPACT_ATOMS: atom_id res chain seq x y z
N ILE A 1 11.00 -16.22 7.03
CA ILE A 1 12.21 -15.37 7.29
C ILE A 1 12.67 -14.65 6.03
N LEU A 2 12.91 -15.34 4.90
CA LEU A 2 13.30 -14.67 3.63
C LEU A 2 12.32 -13.59 3.15
N ALA A 3 11.01 -13.88 3.12
CA ALA A 3 10.00 -12.89 2.74
C ALA A 3 9.95 -11.68 3.67
N PHE A 4 10.16 -11.89 4.97
CA PHE A 4 10.21 -10.82 5.97
C PHE A 4 11.47 -9.96 5.79
N LEU A 5 12.64 -10.57 5.58
CA LEU A 5 13.88 -9.86 5.27
C LEU A 5 13.74 -9.00 4.00
N PHE A 6 13.15 -9.56 2.94
CA PHE A 6 12.89 -8.84 1.69
C PHE A 6 11.96 -7.64 1.88
N ALA A 7 10.87 -7.80 2.64
CA ALA A 7 9.94 -6.72 2.94
C ALA A 7 10.60 -5.64 3.82
N ALA A 8 11.33 -6.04 4.86
CA ALA A 8 12.04 -5.13 5.76
C ALA A 8 13.14 -4.34 5.05
N PHE A 9 13.86 -4.96 4.12
CA PHE A 9 14.84 -4.29 3.27
C PHE A 9 14.20 -3.16 2.46
N TRP A 10 13.10 -3.43 1.75
CA TRP A 10 12.39 -2.41 0.97
C TRP A 10 11.77 -1.31 1.84
N ALA A 11 11.22 -1.67 3.00
CA ALA A 11 10.70 -0.69 3.95
C ALA A 11 11.80 0.24 4.48
N GLY A 12 12.99 -0.29 4.75
CA GLY A 12 14.16 0.48 5.19
C GLY A 12 14.67 1.44 4.11
N VAL A 13 14.79 0.98 2.86
CA VAL A 13 15.19 1.83 1.72
C VAL A 13 14.19 2.97 1.51
N ALA A 14 12.89 2.67 1.52
CA ALA A 14 11.83 3.68 1.38
C ALA A 14 11.86 4.70 2.53
N GLY A 15 12.04 4.24 3.78
CA GLY A 15 12.14 5.11 4.96
C GLY A 15 13.36 6.03 4.95
N GLY A 16 14.52 5.51 4.52
CA GLY A 16 15.74 6.32 4.35
C GLY A 16 15.57 7.41 3.29
N LEU A 17 14.97 7.07 2.15
CA LEU A 17 14.67 8.05 1.09
C LEU A 17 13.66 9.10 1.56
N PHE A 18 12.63 8.68 2.30
CA PHE A 18 11.62 9.57 2.87
C PHE A 18 12.23 10.59 3.84
N ALA A 19 13.11 10.15 4.74
CA ALA A 19 13.83 11.03 5.66
C ALA A 19 14.74 12.03 4.92
N HIS A 20 15.37 11.60 3.82
CA HIS A 20 16.21 12.47 2.99
C HIS A 20 15.39 13.59 2.31
N VAL A 21 14.21 13.26 1.78
CA VAL A 21 13.32 14.25 1.13
C VAL A 21 12.78 15.27 2.13
N LEU A 22 12.35 14.82 3.30
CA LEU A 22 11.77 15.71 4.32
C LEU A 22 12.82 16.49 5.11
N ARG A 23 14.08 16.05 5.14
CA ARG A 23 15.20 16.64 5.90
C ARG A 23 15.01 16.72 7.43
N TYR A 24 13.89 16.21 7.94
CA TYR A 24 13.63 16.04 9.37
C TYR A 24 12.83 14.75 9.59
N VAL A 25 12.98 14.15 10.78
CA VAL A 25 12.24 12.96 11.19
C VAL A 25 11.37 13.33 12.38
N ASN A 26 10.05 13.29 12.19
CA ASN A 26 9.09 13.50 13.26
C ASN A 26 8.30 12.20 13.50
N PRO A 27 8.32 11.62 14.71
CA PRO A 27 7.58 10.39 14.99
C PRO A 27 6.06 10.56 14.83
N GLY A 28 5.54 11.80 14.92
CA GLY A 28 4.13 12.10 14.70
C GLY A 28 3.65 11.85 13.26
N THR A 29 4.53 11.80 12.25
CA THR A 29 4.12 11.48 10.87
C THR A 29 3.82 10.01 10.66
N PHE A 30 4.27 9.13 11.56
CA PHE A 30 4.06 7.68 11.53
C PHE A 30 2.97 7.23 12.51
N GLY A 31 1.97 8.08 12.74
CA GLY A 31 0.82 7.76 13.58
C GLY A 31 -0.20 6.84 12.92
N ILE A 32 -1.36 6.73 13.58
CA ILE A 32 -2.51 5.91 13.15
C ILE A 32 -2.97 6.28 11.74
N GLN A 33 -2.92 7.56 11.38
CA GLN A 33 -3.27 8.02 10.05
C GLN A 33 -2.45 7.32 8.96
N LYS A 34 -1.13 7.20 9.15
CA LYS A 34 -0.26 6.62 8.14
C LYS A 34 -0.38 5.10 8.08
N LEU A 35 -0.57 4.47 9.24
CA LEU A 35 -0.86 3.04 9.34
C LEU A 35 -2.16 2.70 8.59
N ALA A 36 -3.24 3.45 8.82
CA ALA A 36 -4.51 3.25 8.14
C ALA A 36 -4.38 3.44 6.62
N GLU A 37 -3.61 4.42 6.16
CA GLU A 37 -3.35 4.65 4.73
C GLU A 37 -2.59 3.47 4.09
N VAL A 38 -1.55 2.96 4.75
CA VAL A 38 -0.77 1.80 4.27
C VAL A 38 -1.63 0.53 4.26
N LEU A 39 -2.47 0.32 5.28
CA LEU A 39 -3.42 -0.78 5.28
C LEU A 39 -4.40 -0.62 4.11
N ALA A 40 -4.96 0.57 3.91
CA ALA A 40 -5.89 0.84 2.81
C ALA A 40 -5.29 0.46 1.44
N MET A 41 -4.03 0.83 1.20
CA MET A 41 -3.26 0.43 -0.01
C MET A 41 -3.27 -1.07 -0.25
N VAL A 42 -2.96 -1.87 0.78
CA VAL A 42 -2.85 -3.33 0.67
C VAL A 42 -4.23 -3.97 0.55
N TYR A 43 -5.20 -3.55 1.38
CA TYR A 43 -6.56 -4.10 1.38
C TYR A 43 -7.31 -3.79 0.07
N PHE A 44 -7.14 -2.59 -0.49
CA PHE A 44 -7.72 -2.20 -1.77
C PHE A 44 -7.20 -3.08 -2.92
N GLY A 45 -5.90 -3.37 -2.90
CA GLY A 45 -5.25 -4.25 -3.86
C GLY A 45 -5.65 -5.72 -3.75
N GLY A 46 -5.78 -6.22 -2.51
CA GLY A 46 -6.18 -7.58 -2.16
C GLY A 46 -5.11 -8.31 -1.36
N LEU A 47 -5.50 -8.83 -0.19
CA LEU A 47 -4.59 -9.52 0.76
C LEU A 47 -3.97 -10.81 0.21
N ASN A 48 -4.64 -11.47 -0.75
CA ASN A 48 -4.23 -12.78 -1.27
C ASN A 48 -3.35 -12.69 -2.54
N SER A 49 -3.01 -11.48 -3.02
CA SER A 49 -2.19 -11.31 -4.22
C SER A 49 -1.11 -10.25 -4.03
N VAL A 50 0.14 -10.64 -4.29
CA VAL A 50 1.29 -9.71 -4.31
C VAL A 50 1.11 -8.67 -5.41
N TYR A 51 0.68 -9.08 -6.61
CA TYR A 51 0.40 -8.14 -7.70
C TYR A 51 -0.77 -7.21 -7.38
N GLY A 52 -1.83 -7.74 -6.78
CA GLY A 52 -2.96 -6.94 -6.32
C GLY A 52 -2.51 -5.87 -5.33
N SER A 53 -1.72 -6.23 -4.32
CA SER A 53 -1.16 -5.30 -3.33
C SER A 53 -0.30 -4.20 -3.96
N VAL A 54 0.56 -4.53 -4.94
CA VAL A 54 1.39 -3.53 -5.64
C VAL A 54 0.53 -2.56 -6.45
N VAL A 55 -0.44 -3.06 -7.23
CA VAL A 55 -1.33 -2.20 -8.01
C VAL A 55 -2.24 -1.37 -7.11
N GLY A 56 -2.71 -1.94 -5.99
CA GLY A 56 -3.49 -1.24 -4.98
C GLY A 56 -2.72 -0.09 -4.32
N ALA A 57 -1.45 -0.32 -3.96
CA ALA A 57 -0.58 0.72 -3.43
C ALA A 57 -0.31 1.83 -4.45
N VAL A 58 -0.01 1.48 -5.70
CA VAL A 58 0.23 2.48 -6.77
C VAL A 58 -1.03 3.30 -7.06
N SER A 59 -2.18 2.66 -7.22
CA SER A 59 -3.44 3.33 -7.53
C SER A 59 -3.90 4.25 -6.40
N LEU A 60 -3.87 3.81 -5.14
CA LEU A 60 -4.22 4.67 -4.00
C LEU A 60 -3.18 5.77 -3.75
N SER A 61 -1.90 5.53 -4.02
CA SER A 61 -0.87 6.58 -3.96
C SER A 61 -1.09 7.64 -5.04
N LEU A 62 -1.41 7.24 -6.28
CA LEU A 62 -1.74 8.17 -7.37
C LEU A 62 -3.01 8.95 -7.08
N LEU A 63 -4.03 8.28 -6.53
CA LEU A 63 -5.25 8.93 -6.08
C LEU A 63 -4.95 9.95 -4.97
N GLY A 64 -4.13 9.57 -3.99
CA GLY A 64 -3.69 10.45 -2.92
C GLY A 64 -2.95 11.70 -3.42
N GLU A 65 -2.10 11.55 -4.43
CA GLU A 65 -1.39 12.67 -5.05
C GLU A 65 -2.34 13.55 -5.89
N ALA A 66 -3.29 12.95 -6.61
CA ALA A 66 -4.33 13.69 -7.35
C ALA A 66 -5.26 14.48 -6.40
N LEU A 67 -5.49 13.96 -5.19
CA LEU A 67 -6.28 14.60 -4.13
C LEU A 67 -5.45 15.54 -3.26
N ARG A 68 -4.14 15.66 -3.49
CA ARG A 68 -3.25 16.56 -2.75
C ARG A 68 -3.74 18.01 -2.65
N PRO A 69 -4.29 18.67 -3.70
CA PRO A 69 -4.81 20.04 -3.57
C PRO A 69 -6.05 20.17 -2.67
N LEU A 70 -6.70 19.05 -2.34
CA LEU A 70 -7.91 19.00 -1.52
C LEU A 70 -7.64 18.51 -0.08
N GLU A 71 -6.38 18.54 0.39
CA GLU A 71 -5.78 18.03 1.65
C GLU A 71 -6.72 17.40 2.71
N ILE A 72 -7.78 18.11 3.11
CA ILE A 72 -8.79 17.67 4.06
C ILE A 72 -9.61 16.47 3.56
N PHE A 73 -10.02 16.46 2.28
CA PHE A 73 -10.86 15.41 1.70
C PHE A 73 -10.14 14.07 1.60
N LYS A 74 -8.81 14.06 1.50
CA LYS A 74 -8.01 12.82 1.46
C LYS A 74 -8.30 11.92 2.67
N TRP A 75 -8.44 12.52 3.84
CA TRP A 75 -8.65 11.82 5.11
C TRP A 75 -10.04 11.19 5.25
N ILE A 76 -10.98 11.58 4.39
CA ILE A 76 -12.34 11.03 4.35
C ILE A 76 -12.47 10.04 3.18
N ILE A 77 -11.98 10.43 2.00
CA ILE A 77 -12.16 9.67 0.76
C ILE A 77 -11.41 8.34 0.81
N ILE A 78 -10.15 8.31 1.27
CA ILE A 78 -9.36 7.07 1.29
C ILE A 78 -10.00 6.00 2.20
N PRO A 79 -10.36 6.28 3.46
CA PRO A 79 -11.03 5.29 4.32
C PRO A 79 -12.43 4.92 3.83
N LEU A 80 -13.20 5.87 3.29
CA LEU A 80 -14.52 5.59 2.74
C LEU A 80 -14.45 4.64 1.55
N LEU A 81 -13.51 4.88 0.64
CA LEU A 81 -13.28 4.05 -0.53
C LEU A 81 -12.80 2.65 -0.13
N LEU A 82 -11.98 2.54 0.91
CA LEU A 82 -11.61 1.25 1.49
C LEU A 82 -12.83 0.48 2.01
N ILE A 83 -13.68 1.11 2.82
CA ILE A 83 -14.90 0.48 3.35
C ILE A 83 -15.81 0.02 2.20
N LEU A 84 -15.96 0.86 1.18
CA LEU A 84 -16.77 0.55 0.00
C LEU A 84 -16.21 -0.68 -0.74
N VAL A 85 -14.90 -0.75 -0.95
CA VAL A 85 -14.27 -1.94 -1.57
C VAL A 85 -14.41 -3.18 -0.70
N MET A 86 -14.28 -3.07 0.62
CA MET A 86 -14.50 -4.21 1.51
C MET A 86 -15.94 -4.74 1.44
N ILE A 87 -16.93 -3.87 1.26
CA ILE A 87 -18.34 -4.26 1.10
C ILE A 87 -18.59 -4.93 -0.26
N PHE A 88 -18.13 -4.30 -1.36
CA PHE A 88 -18.44 -4.78 -2.71
C PHE A 88 -17.53 -5.94 -3.17
N ARG A 89 -16.28 -5.98 -2.70
CA ARG A 89 -15.24 -6.92 -3.15
C ARG A 89 -14.25 -7.23 -2.00
N PRO A 90 -14.64 -8.05 -1.01
CA PRO A 90 -13.83 -8.35 0.18
C PRO A 90 -12.49 -9.04 -0.12
N THR A 91 -12.33 -9.64 -1.30
CA THR A 91 -11.09 -10.25 -1.77
C THR A 91 -10.13 -9.27 -2.49
N GLY A 92 -10.47 -7.99 -2.59
CA GLY A 92 -9.71 -6.97 -3.32
C GLY A 92 -10.04 -6.87 -4.80
N LEU A 93 -9.55 -5.82 -5.45
CA LEU A 93 -9.85 -5.52 -6.86
C LEU A 93 -9.18 -6.49 -7.85
N ILE A 94 -7.98 -6.97 -7.54
CA ILE A 94 -7.16 -7.80 -8.45
C ILE A 94 -6.80 -9.10 -7.72
N ALA A 95 -7.77 -10.02 -7.67
CA ALA A 95 -7.65 -11.27 -6.93
C ALA A 95 -7.02 -12.44 -7.74
N PHE A 96 -6.74 -12.28 -9.04
CA PHE A 96 -6.42 -13.43 -9.90
C PHE A 96 -5.14 -13.26 -10.70
N LYS A 97 -3.99 -13.47 -10.05
CA LYS A 97 -2.83 -14.11 -10.68
C LYS A 97 -1.91 -14.63 -9.57
N GLU A 98 -2.09 -15.89 -9.21
CA GLU A 98 -1.14 -16.60 -8.35
C GLU A 98 0.21 -16.58 -9.05
N PHE A 99 1.20 -15.87 -8.48
CA PHE A 99 2.56 -15.95 -8.97
C PHE A 99 3.13 -17.29 -8.51
N ASN A 100 2.96 -18.30 -9.34
CA ASN A 100 3.56 -19.61 -9.08
C ASN A 100 5.05 -19.53 -9.41
N VAL A 101 5.86 -19.15 -8.41
CA VAL A 101 7.34 -19.13 -8.49
C VAL A 101 7.91 -20.48 -8.96
N MET A 102 7.18 -21.58 -8.79
CA MET A 102 7.57 -22.91 -9.24
C MET A 102 7.59 -23.05 -10.77
N ASN A 103 6.86 -22.22 -11.51
CA ASN A 103 6.88 -22.24 -12.98
C ASN A 103 8.06 -21.46 -13.58
N LEU A 104 8.75 -20.63 -12.80
CA LEU A 104 9.93 -19.87 -13.25
C LEU A 104 11.25 -20.61 -12.98
N ILE A 105 11.21 -21.61 -12.08
CA ILE A 105 12.37 -22.41 -11.64
C ILE A 105 12.39 -23.79 -12.33
N LYS A 106 11.34 -24.16 -13.07
CA LYS A 106 11.39 -25.35 -13.94
C LYS A 106 12.32 -25.06 -15.13
N PRO A 107 13.31 -25.93 -15.40
CA PRO A 107 14.25 -25.76 -16.50
C PRO A 107 13.57 -25.85 -17.87
#